data_AF-A0A1D6JWU0-F1
#
_entry.id   AF-A0A1D6JWU0-F1
#
_cell.length_a   1.000
_cell.length_b   1.000
_cell.length_c   1.000
_cell.angle_alpha   90.00
_cell.angle_beta   90.00
_cell.angle_gamma   90.00
#
_symmetry.space_group_name_H-M   'P 1'
#
loop_
_entity.id
_entity.type
_entity.pdbx_description
1 polymer ?
#
loop_
_entity_poly.entity_id
_entity_poly.type
_entity_poly.pdbx_seq_one_letter_code
_entity_poly.pdbx_strand_id
1 'polypeptide(L)'
;MKIIAIAGYITDEKMHIARDYLEKNTRQACGIKTDQVEVTDTALLALIENYCREAGVRNLLKQIEKIYRKIALQLVRQRVSNELDHESVSATVTEESGSGEFY
;
A
#
# COMPACT_ATOMS: atom_id res chain seq x y z
N MET A 1 8.16 -31.36 -27.85
CA MET A 1 8.13 -30.23 -26.89
C MET A 1 8.80 -29.04 -27.54
N LYS A 2 8.08 -27.93 -27.79
CA LYS A 2 8.66 -26.71 -28.37
C LYS A 2 9.11 -25.80 -27.22
N ILE A 3 10.39 -25.50 -27.15
CA ILE A 3 10.98 -24.60 -26.15
C ILE A 3 11.01 -23.19 -26.77
N ILE A 4 10.43 -22.22 -26.08
CA ILE A 4 10.50 -20.80 -26.45
C ILE A 4 11.33 -20.11 -25.38
N ALA A 5 12.48 -19.53 -25.78
CA ALA A 5 13.31 -18.74 -24.89
C ALA A 5 12.75 -17.32 -24.81
N ILE A 6 12.63 -16.79 -23.60
CA ILE A 6 12.21 -15.41 -23.35
C ILE A 6 13.42 -14.67 -22.77
N ALA A 7 13.77 -13.54 -23.38
CA ALA A 7 14.82 -12.67 -22.88
C ALA A 7 14.38 -11.98 -21.58
N GLY A 8 15.35 -11.67 -20.71
CA GLY A 8 15.12 -10.85 -19.54
C GLY A 8 14.95 -9.37 -19.90
N TYR A 9 14.51 -8.58 -18.91
CA TYR A 9 14.35 -7.13 -19.07
C TYR A 9 15.60 -6.38 -18.63
N ILE A 10 15.96 -5.33 -19.36
CA ILE A 10 16.99 -4.36 -18.93
C ILE A 10 16.43 -3.38 -17.90
N THR A 11 17.30 -2.66 -17.20
CA THR A 11 16.90 -1.71 -16.13
C THR A 11 15.86 -0.69 -16.60
N ASP A 12 16.05 -0.13 -17.79
CA ASP A 12 15.15 0.87 -18.38
C ASP A 12 13.76 0.29 -18.69
N GLU A 13 13.71 -0.91 -19.29
CA GLU A 13 12.46 -1.64 -19.52
C GLU A 13 11.74 -1.94 -18.20
N LYS A 14 12.47 -2.35 -17.16
CA LYS A 14 11.89 -2.58 -15.84
C LYS A 14 11.35 -1.31 -15.21
N MET A 15 12.01 -0.18 -15.43
CA MET A 15 11.57 1.12 -14.96
C MET A 15 10.22 1.49 -15.60
N HIS A 16 10.10 1.34 -16.91
CA HIS A 16 8.84 1.54 -17.64
C HIS A 16 7.75 0.59 -17.16
N ILE A 17 8.04 -0.71 -17.03
CA ILE A 17 7.09 -1.71 -16.53
C ILE A 17 6.63 -1.36 -15.11
N ALA A 18 7.54 -0.91 -14.25
CA ALA A 18 7.24 -0.53 -12.88
C ALA A 18 6.28 0.66 -12.81
N ARG A 19 6.55 1.71 -13.58
CA ARG A 19 5.74 2.94 -13.63
C ARG A 19 4.36 2.69 -14.23
N ASP A 20 4.33 2.01 -15.38
CA ASP A 20 3.10 1.91 -16.16
C ASP A 20 2.15 0.81 -15.70
N TYR A 21 2.69 -0.25 -15.10
CA TYR A 21 1.90 -1.41 -14.72
C TYR A 21 1.98 -1.70 -13.22
N LEU A 22 3.18 -1.95 -12.68
CA LEU A 22 3.30 -2.49 -11.32
C LEU A 22 2.79 -1.51 -10.27
N GLU A 23 3.17 -0.24 -10.37
CA GLU A 23 2.74 0.81 -9.46
C GLU A 23 1.23 1.07 -9.59
N LYS A 24 0.72 1.26 -10.82
CA LYS A 24 -0.70 1.54 -11.05
C LYS A 24 -1.58 0.40 -10.53
N ASN A 25 -1.21 -0.84 -10.82
CA ASN A 25 -1.94 -2.03 -10.39
C ASN A 25 -1.89 -2.19 -8.86
N THR A 26 -0.72 -2.02 -8.26
CA THR A 26 -0.56 -2.15 -6.80
C THR A 26 -1.34 -1.06 -6.06
N ARG A 27 -1.26 0.18 -6.55
CA ARG A 27 -2.00 1.32 -5.99
C ARG A 27 -3.50 1.07 -6.01
N GLN A 28 -4.03 0.61 -7.15
CA GLN A 28 -5.44 0.24 -7.30
C GLN A 28 -5.83 -0.90 -6.35
N ALA A 29 -5.00 -1.94 -6.26
CA ALA A 29 -5.26 -3.08 -5.38
C ALA A 29 -5.28 -2.69 -3.89
N CYS A 30 -4.44 -1.73 -3.47
CA CYS A 30 -4.44 -1.21 -2.11
C CYS A 30 -5.48 -0.12 -1.84
N GLY A 31 -6.22 0.35 -2.86
CA GLY A 31 -7.25 1.39 -2.72
C GLY A 31 -6.68 2.77 -2.33
N ILE A 32 -5.42 3.05 -2.65
CA ILE A 32 -4.76 4.31 -2.30
C ILE A 32 -5.04 5.35 -3.40
N LYS A 33 -5.43 6.56 -3.00
CA LYS A 33 -5.65 7.67 -3.96
C LYS A 33 -4.31 8.19 -4.48
N THR A 34 -4.31 8.74 -5.70
CA THR A 34 -3.12 9.36 -6.33
C THR A 34 -2.46 10.40 -5.44
N ASP A 35 -3.26 11.17 -4.71
CA ASP A 35 -2.78 12.33 -3.96
C ASP A 35 -2.19 11.95 -2.59
N GLN A 36 -2.30 10.68 -2.20
CA GLN A 36 -1.83 10.18 -0.90
C GLN A 36 -0.39 9.64 -0.96
N VAL A 37 0.08 9.26 -2.15
CA VAL A 37 1.40 8.62 -2.35
C VAL A 37 1.99 9.04 -3.67
N GLU A 38 3.18 9.64 -3.58
CA GLU A 38 4.03 9.90 -4.73
C GLU A 38 5.26 9.00 -4.65
N VAL A 39 5.53 8.26 -5.72
CA VAL A 39 6.74 7.46 -5.88
C VAL A 39 7.65 8.18 -6.88
N THR A 40 8.84 8.57 -6.45
CA THR A 40 9.85 9.20 -7.31
C THR A 40 10.57 8.17 -8.16
N ASP A 41 11.04 8.59 -9.33
CA ASP A 41 11.75 7.69 -10.24
C ASP A 41 13.08 7.19 -9.66
N THR A 42 13.75 8.04 -8.86
CA THR A 42 14.95 7.67 -8.13
C THR A 42 14.71 6.54 -7.12
N ALA A 43 13.55 6.53 -6.46
CA ALA A 43 13.19 5.48 -5.51
C ALA A 43 12.95 4.14 -6.23
N LEU A 44 12.27 4.16 -7.38
CA LEU A 44 12.06 2.96 -8.21
C LEU A 44 13.39 2.43 -8.75
N LEU A 45 14.26 3.31 -9.25
CA LEU A 45 15.58 2.93 -9.76
C LEU A 45 16.44 2.29 -8.66
N ALA A 46 16.48 2.91 -7.47
CA ALA A 46 17.17 2.34 -6.32
C ALA A 46 16.59 0.97 -5.91
N LEU A 47 15.29 0.75 -6.06
CA LEU A 47 14.64 -0.51 -5.76
C LEU A 47 15.02 -1.62 -6.76
N ILE A 48 15.12 -1.26 -8.04
CA ILE A 48 15.55 -2.17 -9.11
C ILE A 48 17.01 -2.58 -8.88
N GLU A 49 17.91 -1.63 -8.65
CA GLU A 49 19.36 -1.89 -8.53
C GLU A 49 19.75 -2.62 -7.23
N ASN A 50 19.17 -2.21 -6.10
CA ASN A 50 19.60 -2.73 -4.79
C ASN A 50 18.85 -4.00 -4.38
N TYR A 51 17.59 -4.16 -4.79
CA TYR A 51 16.73 -5.22 -4.29
C TYR A 51 16.32 -6.25 -5.36
N CYS A 52 16.45 -5.96 -6.66
CA CYS A 52 15.85 -6.77 -7.73
C CYS A 52 16.86 -7.28 -8.78
N ARG A 53 17.73 -8.21 -8.38
CA ARG A 53 18.73 -8.87 -9.25
C ARG A 53 18.20 -10.11 -9.97
N GLU A 54 17.09 -9.98 -10.66
CA GLU A 54 16.48 -11.07 -11.46
C GLU A 54 16.34 -10.66 -12.93
N ALA A 55 16.15 -11.62 -13.85
CA ALA A 55 15.87 -11.29 -15.25
C ALA A 55 14.45 -10.72 -15.46
N GLY A 56 13.53 -10.99 -14.53
CA GLY A 56 12.14 -10.55 -14.58
C GLY A 56 11.82 -9.33 -13.71
N VAL A 57 10.54 -9.22 -13.33
CA VAL A 57 9.99 -8.16 -12.46
C VAL A 57 9.14 -8.70 -11.29
N ARG A 58 9.22 -10.00 -11.00
CA ARG A 58 8.43 -10.65 -9.93
C ARG A 58 8.85 -10.17 -8.54
N ASN A 59 10.15 -10.09 -8.28
CA ASN A 59 10.68 -9.56 -7.04
C ASN A 59 10.42 -8.05 -6.94
N LEU A 60 10.55 -7.31 -8.05
CA LEU A 60 10.20 -5.89 -8.14
C LEU A 60 8.75 -5.65 -7.71
N LEU A 61 7.80 -6.42 -8.27
CA LEU A 61 6.40 -6.38 -7.87
C LEU A 61 6.21 -6.63 -6.36
N LYS A 62 6.82 -7.70 -5.82
CA LYS A 62 6.71 -8.03 -4.38
C LYS A 62 7.18 -6.89 -3.48
N GLN A 63 8.29 -6.24 -3.84
CA GLN A 63 8.81 -5.12 -3.07
C GLN A 63 7.88 -3.90 -3.13
N ILE A 64 7.38 -3.56 -4.32
CA ILE A 64 6.40 -2.47 -4.51
C ILE A 64 5.14 -2.75 -3.66
N GLU A 65 4.58 -3.95 -3.76
CA GLU A 65 3.41 -4.32 -2.95
C GLU A 65 3.66 -4.23 -1.44
N LYS A 66 4.85 -4.64 -0.97
CA LYS A 66 5.22 -4.56 0.44
C LYS A 66 5.25 -3.10 0.92
N ILE A 67 5.78 -2.20 0.10
CA ILE A 67 5.80 -0.76 0.39
C ILE A 67 4.37 -0.22 0.46
N TYR A 68 3.56 -0.48 -0.56
CA TYR A 68 2.17 -0.02 -0.62
C TYR A 68 1.31 -0.55 0.53
N ARG A 69 1.46 -1.82 0.93
CA ARG A 69 0.79 -2.38 2.12
C ARG A 69 1.19 -1.66 3.40
N LYS A 70 2.47 -1.30 3.55
CA LYS A 70 2.96 -0.56 4.71
C LYS A 70 2.37 0.85 4.75
N ILE A 71 2.29 1.52 3.61
CA ILE A 71 1.70 2.86 3.51
C ILE A 71 0.20 2.81 3.83
N ALA A 72 -0.54 1.84 3.28
CA ALA A 72 -1.97 1.66 3.59
C ALA A 72 -2.21 1.49 5.10
N LEU A 73 -1.39 0.67 5.77
CA LEU A 73 -1.45 0.50 7.23
C LEU A 73 -1.18 1.80 7.98
N GLN A 74 -0.18 2.58 7.55
CA GLN A 74 0.12 3.88 8.17
C GLN A 74 -1.02 4.88 8.00
N LEU A 75 -1.64 4.93 6.82
CA LEU A 75 -2.76 5.81 6.53
C LEU A 75 -3.97 5.51 7.43
N VAL A 76 -4.28 4.22 7.63
CA VAL A 76 -5.35 3.80 8.55
C VAL A 76 -5.01 4.16 9.99
N ARG A 77 -3.79 3.87 10.44
CA ARG A 77 -3.36 4.20 11.82
C ARG A 77 -3.40 5.70 12.10
N GLN A 78 -2.99 6.53 11.15
CA GLN A 78 -2.99 7.98 11.30
C GLN A 78 -4.41 8.56 11.39
N ARG A 79 -5.38 7.96 10.69
CA ARG A 79 -6.80 8.34 10.85
C ARG A 79 -7.30 8.04 12.25
N VAL A 80 -6.99 6.84 12.76
CA VAL A 80 -7.38 6.44 14.13
C VAL A 80 -6.75 7.37 15.17
N SER A 81 -5.47 7.76 15.02
CA SER A 81 -4.86 8.70 15.96
C SER A 81 -5.50 10.09 15.93
N ASN A 82 -5.92 10.57 14.76
CA ASN A 82 -6.63 11.85 14.65
C ASN A 82 -8.06 11.80 15.23
N GLU A 83 -8.72 10.65 15.22
CA GLU A 83 -10.05 10.49 15.82
C GLU A 83 -9.98 10.48 17.36
N LEU A 84 -8.89 9.97 17.95
CA LEU A 84 -8.66 10.00 19.40
C LEU A 84 -8.46 11.41 19.97
N ASP A 85 -8.14 12.40 19.13
CA ASP A 85 -7.98 13.80 19.52
C ASP A 85 -9.31 14.59 19.52
N HIS A 86 -10.38 14.05 18.91
CA HIS A 86 -11.69 14.72 18.79
C HIS A 86 -12.79 14.18 19.72
N GLU A 87 -12.49 13.18 20.56
CA GLU A 87 -13.45 12.61 21.52
C GLU A 87 -13.28 13.19 22.94
N SER A 88 -13.10 14.52 23.03
CA SER A 88 -13.39 15.26 24.25
C SER A 88 -14.39 16.37 23.95
N VAL A 89 -15.67 16.04 24.10
CA VAL A 89 -16.76 16.82 24.73
C VAL A 89 -18.09 16.22 24.29
N SER A 90 -18.63 15.33 25.11
CA SER A 90 -19.95 15.50 25.73
C SER A 90 -20.19 14.31 26.66
N ALA A 91 -19.63 14.40 27.87
CA ALA A 91 -20.18 13.66 28.99
C ALA A 91 -21.55 14.28 29.33
N THR A 92 -22.62 13.50 29.18
CA THR A 92 -23.77 13.59 30.07
C THR A 92 -24.02 12.20 30.61
N VAL A 93 -23.44 11.97 31.80
CA VAL A 93 -23.87 10.93 32.72
C VAL A 93 -25.29 11.25 33.14
N THR A 94 -26.21 10.34 32.90
CA THR A 94 -27.44 10.18 33.68
C THR A 94 -27.57 8.70 33.98
N GLU A 95 -27.08 8.33 35.17
CA GLU A 95 -27.56 7.16 35.89
C GLU A 95 -29.02 7.42 36.28
N GLU A 96 -29.97 6.64 35.77
CA GLU A 96 -31.18 6.28 36.52
C GLU A 96 -31.57 4.83 36.21
N SER A 97 -31.40 4.01 37.25
CA SER A 97 -32.19 2.85 37.66
C SER A 97 -33.40 2.44 36.81
N GLY A 98 -33.45 1.17 36.42
CA GLY A 98 -34.67 0.58 35.85
C GLY A 98 -34.53 -0.92 35.56
N SER A 99 -35.01 -1.72 36.50
CA SER A 99 -35.34 -3.15 36.40
C SER A 99 -36.19 -3.54 35.20
N GLY A 100 -36.04 -4.78 34.70
CA GLY A 100 -37.02 -5.49 33.86
C GLY A 100 -36.39 -6.08 32.60
N GLU A 101 -36.12 -7.38 32.58
CA GLU A 101 -36.99 -8.45 32.07
C GLU A 101 -36.68 -8.82 30.61
N PHE A 102 -36.17 -10.05 30.45
CA PHE A 102 -36.51 -11.06 29.44
C PHE A 102 -36.90 -10.59 28.03
N TYR A 103 -36.12 -11.01 27.02
CA TYR A 103 -36.49 -12.13 26.13
C TYR A 103 -35.26 -12.69 25.43
#